data_AF-A0A5C1B6A5-F1
#
_entry.id   AF-A0A5C1B6A5-F1
#
_cell.length_a   1.000
_cell.length_b   1.000
_cell.length_c   1.000
_cell.angle_alpha   90.00
_cell.angle_beta   90.00
_cell.angle_gamma   90.00
#
_symmetry.space_group_name_H-M   'P 1'
#
loop_
_entity.id
_entity.type
_entity.pdbx_description
1 polymer ?
#
loop_
_entity_poly.entity_id
_entity_poly.type
_entity_poly.pdbx_seq_one_letter_code
_entity_poly.pdbx_strand_id
1 'polypeptide(L)' 'MKAAFPERDWVALLAERAGKSRDFVEWHLQEDMAPPEALLRAASELLDENAASRKPQTDSQR' A
#
# COMPACT_ATOMS: atom_id res chain seq x y z
N MET A 1 -5.52 -6.32 13.30
CA MET A 1 -5.48 -5.40 12.14
C MET A 1 -5.76 -6.22 10.88
N LYS A 2 -6.79 -5.88 10.09
CA LYS A 2 -7.01 -6.50 8.78
C LYS A 2 -6.08 -5.81 7.78
N ALA A 3 -5.07 -6.52 7.28
CA ALA A 3 -4.18 -6.00 6.25
C ALA A 3 -5.00 -5.57 5.02
N ALA A 4 -4.72 -4.40 4.44
CA ALA A 4 -5.42 -3.88 3.27
C ALA A 4 -5.22 -4.75 2.00
N PHE A 5 -4.28 -5.70 2.06
CA PHE A 5 -3.86 -6.58 0.96
C PHE A 5 -3.67 -8.03 1.47
N PRO A 6 -4.75 -8.77 1.75
CA PRO A 6 -4.65 -10.09 2.39
C PRO A 6 -3.98 -11.17 1.52
N GLU A 7 -3.75 -10.92 0.23
CA GLU A 7 -3.16 -11.88 -0.73
C GLU A 7 -1.97 -11.31 -1.52
N ARG A 8 -1.57 -10.06 -1.26
CA ARG A 8 -0.44 -9.41 -1.95
C ARG A 8 0.61 -9.00 -0.94
N ASP A 9 1.86 -9.25 -1.28
CA ASP A 9 2.99 -8.71 -0.53
C ASP A 9 3.04 -7.19 -0.72
N TRP A 10 2.30 -6.48 0.13
CA TRP A 10 2.17 -5.03 0.07
C TRP A 10 3.49 -4.32 0.37
N VAL A 11 4.40 -4.96 1.10
CA VAL A 11 5.75 -4.44 1.37
C VAL A 11 6.57 -4.48 0.09
N ALA A 12 6.52 -5.59 -0.66
CA ALA A 12 7.18 -5.68 -1.96
C ALA A 12 6.64 -4.65 -2.97
N LEU A 13 5.31 -4.48 -3.04
CA LEU A 13 4.68 -3.48 -3.92
C LEU A 13 5.05 -2.04 -3.52
N LEU A 14 5.09 -1.76 -2.22
CA LEU A 14 5.48 -0.46 -1.71
C LEU A 14 6.95 -0.15 -2.01
N ALA A 15 7.83 -1.15 -1.84
CA ALA A 15 9.25 -1.05 -2.17
C ALA A 15 9.46 -0.76 -3.66
N GLU A 16 8.79 -1.52 -4.54
CA GLU A 16 8.81 -1.32 -5.99
C GLU A 16 8.37 0.10 -6.37
N ARG A 17 7.22 0.54 -5.85
CA ARG A 17 6.66 1.86 -6.19
C ARG A 17 7.52 3.01 -5.67
N ALA A 18 8.09 2.86 -4.48
CA ALA A 18 8.96 3.88 -3.89
C ALA A 18 10.39 3.87 -4.48
N GLY A 19 10.74 2.89 -5.31
CA GLY A 19 12.11 2.69 -5.81
C GLY A 19 13.11 2.41 -4.69
N LYS A 20 12.70 1.65 -3.66
CA LYS A 20 13.50 1.28 -2.49
C LYS A 20 13.62 -0.24 -2.38
N SER A 21 14.56 -0.71 -1.56
CA SER A 21 14.64 -2.13 -1.22
C SER A 21 13.56 -2.52 -0.21
N ARG A 22 13.21 -3.81 -0.18
CA ARG A 22 12.32 -4.37 0.84
C ARG A 22 12.85 -4.10 2.25
N ASP A 23 14.14 -4.37 2.49
CA ASP A 23 14.79 -4.16 3.78
C ASP A 23 14.67 -2.72 4.27
N PHE A 24 14.76 -1.74 3.34
CA PHE A 24 14.58 -0.33 3.66
C PHE A 24 13.15 -0.02 4.13
N VAL A 25 12.14 -0.61 3.46
CA VAL A 25 10.73 -0.45 3.85
C VAL A 25 10.47 -1.12 5.19
N GLU A 26 10.92 -2.36 5.36
CA GLU A 26 10.73 -3.13 6.61
C GLU A 26 11.39 -2.45 7.80
N TRP A 27 12.59 -1.89 7.62
CA TRP A 27 13.24 -1.10 8.67
C TRP A 27 12.38 0.12 9.07
N HIS A 28 11.88 0.91 8.11
CA HIS A 28 11.02 2.07 8.43
C HIS A 28 9.66 1.69 9.05
N LEU A 29 9.19 0.46 8.85
CA LEU A 29 7.97 -0.04 9.50
C LEU A 29 8.19 -0.44 10.96
N GLN A 30 9.45 -0.74 11.34
CA GLN A 30 9.84 -1.17 12.68
C GLN A 30 10.27 0.00 13.57
N GLU A 31 10.86 1.03 12.96
CA GLU A 31 11.38 2.20 13.68
C GLU A 31 10.27 3.21 14.00
N ASP A 32 10.39 3.86 15.16
CA ASP A 32 9.49 4.96 15.55
C ASP A 32 9.97 6.29 14.93
N MET A 33 9.92 6.34 13.60
CA MET A 33 10.25 7.54 12.83
C MET A 33 9.33 7.72 11.64
N ALA A 34 9.17 8.98 11.20
CA ALA A 34 8.41 9.28 10.00
C ALA A 34 9.10 8.67 8.77
N PRO A 35 8.39 7.88 7.94
CA PRO A 35 8.94 7.38 6.68
C PRO A 35 9.26 8.55 5.73
N PRO A 36 10.24 8.37 4.81
CA PRO A 36 10.53 9.34 3.78
C PRO A 36 9.30 9.65 2.93
N GLU A 37 9.19 10.87 2.41
CA GLU A 37 8.06 11.32 1.58
C GLU A 37 7.78 10.39 0.39
N ALA A 38 8.84 9.84 -0.22
CA ALA A 38 8.70 8.86 -1.31
C ALA A 38 7.91 7.60 -0.90
N LEU A 39 8.10 7.12 0.33
CA LEU A 39 7.37 5.98 0.88
C LEU A 39 5.90 6.35 1.16
N LEU A 40 5.67 7.53 1.72
CA LEU A 40 4.33 8.03 2.00
C LEU A 40 3.52 8.22 0.71
N ARG A 41 4.12 8.81 -0.32
CA ARG A 41 3.50 8.98 -1.63
C ARG A 41 3.17 7.64 -2.27
N ALA A 42 4.12 6.70 -2.30
CA ALA A 42 3.90 5.37 -2.85
C ALA A 42 2.77 4.61 -2.12
N ALA A 43 2.69 4.74 -0.79
CA ALA A 43 1.60 4.15 -0.01
C ALA A 43 0.25 4.78 -0.36
N SER A 44 0.18 6.10 -0.53
CA SER A 44 -1.05 6.79 -0.98
C SER A 44 -1.53 6.27 -2.33
N GLU A 45 -0.62 6.18 -3.31
CA GLU A 45 -0.96 5.69 -4.65
C GLU A 45 -1.50 4.25 -4.63
N LEU A 46 -0.88 3.36 -3.85
CA LEU A 46 -1.34 1.97 -3.70
C LEU A 46 -2.72 1.87 -3.03
N LEU A 47 -3.00 2.75 -2.06
CA LEU A 47 -4.30 2.82 -1.41
C LEU A 47 -5.38 3.35 -2.37
N ASP A 48 -5.07 4.37 -3.15
CA ASP A 48 -5.97 4.93 -4.17
C ASP A 48 -6.28 3.90 -5.26
N GLU A 49 -5.30 3.14 -5.73
CA GLU A 49 -5.48 2.04 -6.69
C GLU A 49 -6.36 0.92 -6.13
N ASN A 50 -6.16 0.55 -4.86
CA ASN A 50 -7.00 -0.44 -4.19
C ASN A 50 -8.44 0.07 -4.04
N ALA A 51 -8.61 1.35 -3.68
CA ALA A 51 -9.93 1.98 -3.59
C ALA A 51 -10.63 2.03 -4.96
N ALA A 52 -9.90 2.35 -6.03
CA ALA A 52 -10.43 2.34 -7.40
C ALA A 52 -10.80 0.92 -7.88
N SER A 53 -10.03 -0.09 -7.47
CA SER A 53 -10.30 -1.50 -7.76
C SER A 53 -11.51 -2.03 -6.99
N ARG A 54 -11.84 -1.42 -5.83
CA ARG A 54 -12.98 -1.77 -4.99
C ARG A 54 -14.27 -1.01 -5.34
N LYS A 55 -14.37 -0.34 -6.49
CA LYS A 55 -15.60 0.33 -6.91
C LYS A 55 -16.80 -0.61 -6.75
N PRO A 56 -17.90 -0.13 -6.14
CA PRO A 56 -19.04 -0.98 -5.84
C PRO A 56 -19.62 -1.48 -7.16
N GLN A 57 -19.70 -2.81 -7.28
CA GLN A 57 -20.79 -3.43 -8.03
C GLN A 57 -22.07 -3.00 -7.31
N THR A 58 -22.55 -1.79 -7.58
CA THR A 58 -23.90 -1.39 -7.21
C THR A 58 -24.78 -2.31 -8.04
N ASP A 59 -25.37 -3.28 -7.36
CA ASP A 59 -26.44 -4.14 -7.84
C ASP A 59 -27.42 -3.32 -8.68
N SER A 60 -27.29 -3.41 -10.00
CA SER A 60 -28.44 -3.32 -10.89
C SER A 60 -29.24 -4.61 -10.70
N GLN A 61 -29.99 -4.71 -9.61
CA GLN A 61 -31.08 -5.68 -9.48
C GLN A 61 -32.36 -4.99 -9.00
N ARG A 62 -33.15 -4.64 -10.03
CA ARG A 62 -34.61 -4.64 -10.13
C ARG A 62 -35.42 -3.53 -9.44
#